data_AF-A0A8D4BE86-F1
#
_entry.id   AF-A0A8D4BE86-F1
#
_cell.length_a   1.000
_cell.length_b   1.000
_cell.length_c   1.000
_cell.angle_alpha   90.00
_cell.angle_beta   90.00
_cell.angle_gamma   90.00
#
_symmetry.space_group_name_H-M   'P 1'
#
loop_
_entity.id
_entity.type
_entity.pdbx_description
1 polymer ?
#
loop_
_entity_poly.entity_id
_entity_poly.type
_entity_poly.pdbx_seq_one_letter_code
_entity_poly.pdbx_strand_id
1 'polypeptide(L)'
;MIQKKLDALAQMMDEYRAMPFPKGFRGLDVEDQDMVMLDADTAGYVYRVLDGPLPEPSRGGLIRLLGVFEKVLPAISNEYASKYYTQARDVAALAAEIEAMRDK
;
A
#
# COMPACT_ATOMS: atom_id res chain seq x y z
N MET A 1 13.33 9.42 -14.99
CA MET A 1 12.30 9.83 -14.00
C MET A 1 11.69 8.65 -13.27
N ILE A 2 11.29 7.58 -13.98
CA ILE A 2 10.73 6.35 -13.36
C ILE A 2 11.75 5.64 -12.44
N GLN A 3 13.01 5.49 -12.84
CA GLN A 3 14.03 4.82 -12.00
C GLN A 3 14.15 5.44 -10.60
N LYS A 4 14.28 6.78 -10.52
CA LYS A 4 14.34 7.48 -9.22
C LYS A 4 13.10 7.23 -8.34
N LYS A 5 11.91 7.08 -8.95
CA LYS A 5 10.68 6.73 -8.24
C LYS A 5 10.67 5.27 -7.81
N LEU A 6 11.20 4.34 -8.60
CA LEU A 6 11.39 2.94 -8.21
C LEU A 6 12.37 2.81 -7.04
N ASP A 7 13.48 3.54 -7.07
CA ASP A 7 14.45 3.55 -5.96
C ASP A 7 13.80 4.11 -4.68
N ALA A 8 13.02 5.19 -4.79
CA ALA A 8 12.26 5.74 -3.68
C ALA A 8 11.18 4.77 -3.18
N LEU A 9 10.47 4.07 -4.07
CA LEU A 9 9.47 3.07 -3.72
C LEU A 9 10.10 1.90 -2.95
N ALA A 10 11.27 1.43 -3.40
CA ALA A 10 12.02 0.37 -2.72
C ALA A 10 12.41 0.80 -1.30
N GLN A 11 12.96 2.00 -1.15
CA GLN A 11 13.32 2.55 0.16
C GLN A 11 12.09 2.67 1.08
N MET A 12 11.00 3.26 0.61
CA MET A 12 9.77 3.41 1.39
C MET A 12 9.18 2.04 1.79
N MET A 13 9.28 1.05 0.91
CA MET A 13 8.83 -0.31 1.18
C MET A 13 9.68 -0.99 2.26
N ASP A 14 11.00 -0.80 2.25
CA ASP A 14 11.88 -1.31 3.30
C ASP A 14 11.59 -0.65 4.66
N GLU A 15 11.39 0.66 4.68
CA GLU A 15 10.99 1.41 5.88
C GLU A 15 9.65 0.94 6.42
N TYR A 16 8.66 0.74 5.54
CA TYR A 16 7.35 0.19 5.89
C TYR A 16 7.45 -1.23 6.45
N ARG A 17 8.20 -2.12 5.79
CA ARG A 17 8.40 -3.52 6.22
C ARG A 17 9.13 -3.64 7.54
N ALA A 18 9.99 -2.68 7.89
CA ALA A 18 10.67 -2.63 9.17
C ALA A 18 9.73 -2.25 10.34
N MET A 19 8.56 -1.67 10.06
CA MET A 19 7.58 -1.34 11.10
C MET A 19 6.90 -2.61 11.64
N PRO A 20 6.81 -2.80 12.96
CA PRO A 20 6.05 -3.91 13.52
C PRO A 20 4.56 -3.76 13.21
N PHE A 21 3.92 -4.83 12.77
CA PHE A 21 2.48 -4.82 12.51
C PHE A 21 1.69 -4.36 13.77
N PRO A 22 0.68 -3.48 13.65
CA PRO A 22 -0.01 -2.90 14.79
C PRO A 22 -0.61 -3.95 15.74
N LYS A 23 -0.31 -3.84 17.03
CA LYS A 23 -0.84 -4.75 18.05
C LYS A 23 -2.37 -4.66 18.10
N GLY A 24 -3.05 -5.80 18.09
CA GLY A 24 -4.51 -5.87 18.15
C GLY A 24 -5.22 -5.72 16.80
N PHE A 25 -4.49 -5.50 15.70
CA PHE A 25 -5.06 -5.41 14.36
C PHE A 25 -5.08 -6.75 13.61
N ARG A 26 -4.55 -7.82 14.21
CA ARG A 26 -4.63 -9.16 13.62
C ARG A 26 -6.04 -9.71 13.79
N GLY A 27 -6.71 -10.03 12.67
CA GLY A 27 -8.10 -10.46 12.65
C GLY A 27 -9.10 -9.36 13.03
N LEU A 28 -8.67 -8.09 12.98
CA LEU A 28 -9.55 -6.95 13.12
C LEU A 28 -10.05 -6.55 11.73
N ASP A 29 -11.35 -6.31 11.62
CA ASP A 29 -11.96 -5.67 10.46
C ASP A 29 -12.25 -4.20 10.77
N VAL A 30 -11.90 -3.32 9.84
CA VAL A 30 -12.23 -1.89 9.89
C VAL A 30 -12.89 -1.52 8.57
N GLU A 31 -14.10 -0.95 8.60
CA GLU A 31 -14.86 -0.63 7.39
C GLU A 31 -15.00 -1.84 6.43
N ASP A 32 -15.36 -3.00 6.99
CA ASP A 32 -15.48 -4.30 6.30
C ASP A 32 -14.17 -4.80 5.64
N GLN A 33 -13.02 -4.23 6.01
CA GLN A 33 -11.71 -4.61 5.51
C GLN A 33 -10.88 -5.31 6.58
N ASP A 34 -10.45 -6.54 6.29
CA ASP A 34 -9.45 -7.25 7.08
C ASP A 34 -8.11 -6.51 6.97
N MET A 35 -7.60 -6.11 8.14
CA MET A 35 -6.41 -5.27 8.24
C MET A 35 -5.11 -6.02 7.92
N VAL A 36 -5.07 -7.34 8.13
CA VAL A 36 -3.93 -8.20 7.73
C VAL A 36 -3.91 -8.34 6.20
N MET A 37 -5.07 -8.55 5.58
CA MET A 37 -5.20 -8.63 4.14
C MET A 37 -4.86 -7.29 3.48
N LEU A 38 -5.23 -6.16 4.09
CA LEU A 38 -4.88 -4.83 3.59
C LEU A 38 -3.35 -4.59 3.57
N ASP A 39 -2.64 -4.99 4.63
CA ASP A 39 -1.17 -4.97 4.68
C ASP A 39 -0.55 -5.90 3.61
N ALA A 40 -1.04 -7.13 3.54
CA ALA A 40 -0.53 -8.14 2.60
C ALA A 40 -0.74 -7.71 1.14
N ASP A 41 -1.91 -7.19 0.78
CA ASP A 41 -2.23 -6.69 -0.56
C ASP A 41 -1.34 -5.51 -0.91
N THR A 42 -1.15 -4.57 0.03
CA THR A 42 -0.24 -3.44 -0.15
C THR A 42 1.17 -3.90 -0.51
N ALA A 43 1.74 -4.79 0.29
CA ALA A 43 3.06 -5.31 0.03
C ALA A 43 3.13 -6.09 -1.29
N GLY A 44 2.09 -6.87 -1.60
CA GLY A 44 1.98 -7.66 -2.82
C GLY A 44 2.00 -6.80 -4.08
N TYR A 45 1.18 -5.74 -4.14
CA TYR A 45 1.18 -4.84 -5.29
C TYR A 45 2.49 -4.08 -5.43
N VAL A 46 3.04 -3.56 -4.33
CA VAL A 46 4.28 -2.76 -4.36
C VAL A 46 5.45 -3.60 -4.89
N TYR A 47 5.62 -4.83 -4.41
CA TYR A 47 6.68 -5.71 -4.92
C TYR A 47 6.51 -6.04 -6.40
N ARG A 48 5.26 -6.26 -6.84
CA ARG A 48 5.00 -6.52 -8.27
C ARG A 48 5.34 -5.31 -9.13
N VAL A 49 5.06 -4.08 -8.67
CA VAL A 49 5.45 -2.85 -9.39
C VAL A 49 6.96 -2.69 -9.45
N LEU A 50 7.66 -3.00 -8.35
CA LEU A 50 9.13 -2.99 -8.30
C LEU A 50 9.74 -4.00 -9.30
N ASP A 51 9.14 -5.18 -9.46
CA ASP A 51 9.58 -6.22 -10.40
C ASP A 51 9.29 -5.85 -11.87
N GLY A 52 8.19 -5.15 -12.13
CA GLY A 52 7.86 -4.72 -13.48
C GLY A 52 6.45 -4.13 -13.62
N PRO A 53 6.04 -3.76 -14.86
CA PRO A 53 4.71 -3.26 -15.13
C PRO A 53 3.62 -4.26 -14.71
N LEU A 54 2.54 -3.77 -14.10
CA LEU A 54 1.40 -4.63 -13.76
C LEU A 54 0.55 -4.92 -15.00
N PRO A 55 0.22 -6.19 -15.28
CA PRO A 55 -0.80 -6.50 -16.29
C PRO A 55 -2.19 -6.14 -15.75
N GLU A 56 -3.12 -5.80 -16.63
CA GLU A 56 -4.54 -5.86 -16.27
C GLU A 56 -4.93 -7.32 -15.93
N PRO A 57 -5.76 -7.56 -14.91
CA PRO A 57 -6.57 -6.61 -14.12
C PRO A 57 -5.87 -6.07 -12.84
N SER A 58 -4.58 -6.33 -12.68
CA SER A 58 -3.85 -6.04 -11.43
C SER A 58 -3.71 -4.54 -11.17
N ARG A 59 -3.61 -3.72 -12.21
CA ARG A 59 -3.59 -2.26 -12.07
C ARG A 59 -4.89 -1.70 -11.52
N GLY A 60 -6.04 -2.19 -12.01
CA GLY A 60 -7.34 -1.86 -11.43
C GLY A 60 -7.46 -2.30 -9.96
N GLY A 61 -6.78 -3.38 -9.57
CA GLY A 61 -6.67 -3.80 -8.18
C GLY A 61 -5.93 -2.81 -7.28
N LEU A 62 -4.80 -2.28 -7.73
CA LEU A 62 -4.03 -1.26 -7.00
C LEU A 62 -4.82 0.05 -6.81
N ILE A 63 -5.61 0.47 -7.80
CA ILE A 63 -6.49 1.64 -7.65
C ILE A 63 -7.60 1.37 -6.63
N ARG A 64 -8.20 0.18 -6.64
CA ARG A 64 -9.20 -0.20 -5.62
C ARG A 64 -8.61 -0.22 -4.21
N LEU A 65 -7.38 -0.71 -4.07
CA LEU A 65 -6.65 -0.70 -2.80
C LEU A 65 -6.52 0.72 -2.23
N LEU A 66 -6.17 1.70 -3.07
CA LEU A 66 -6.10 3.11 -2.65
C LEU A 66 -7.47 3.64 -2.18
N GLY A 67 -8.55 3.27 -2.84
CA GLY A 67 -9.90 3.62 -2.41
C GLY A 67 -10.32 2.96 -1.08
N VAL A 68 -9.78 1.79 -0.74
CA VAL A 68 -9.99 1.16 0.58
C VAL A 68 -9.31 1.98 1.67
N PHE A 69 -8.08 2.46 1.45
CA PHE A 69 -7.37 3.31 2.41
C PHE A 69 -8.12 4.60 2.73
N GLU A 70 -8.80 5.22 1.76
CA GLU A 70 -9.60 6.43 1.98
C GLU A 70 -10.77 6.20 2.96
N LYS A 71 -11.29 4.98 3.05
CA LYS A 71 -12.34 4.60 4.00
C LYS A 71 -11.78 4.18 5.34
N VAL A 72 -10.76 3.33 5.33
CA VAL A 72 -10.19 2.71 6.53
C VAL A 72 -9.43 3.70 7.40
N LEU A 73 -8.62 4.59 6.79
CA LEU A 73 -7.74 5.49 7.56
C LEU A 73 -8.49 6.40 8.56
N PRO A 74 -9.60 7.07 8.17
CA PRO A 74 -10.39 7.87 9.11
C PRO A 74 -11.00 7.06 10.28
N ALA A 75 -11.24 5.77 10.10
CA ALA A 75 -11.83 4.90 11.11
C ALA A 75 -10.82 4.36 12.13
N ILE A 76 -9.51 4.52 11.90
CA ILE A 76 -8.46 4.07 12.81
C ILE A 76 -8.20 5.14 13.87
N SER A 77 -8.69 4.91 15.10
CA SER A 77 -8.42 5.77 16.26
C SER A 77 -7.07 5.53 16.93
N ASN A 78 -6.45 4.37 16.71
CA ASN A 78 -5.16 4.04 17.28
C ASN A 78 -4.04 4.80 16.54
N GLU A 79 -3.32 5.67 17.25
CA GLU A 79 -2.28 6.55 16.66
C GLU A 79 -1.20 5.77 15.90
N TYR A 80 -0.69 4.68 16.49
CA TYR A 80 0.35 3.88 15.86
C TYR A 80 -0.17 3.18 14.59
N ALA A 81 -1.37 2.59 14.66
CA ALA A 81 -1.97 1.93 13.51
C ALA A 81 -2.31 2.94 12.40
N SER A 82 -2.79 4.13 12.75
CA SER A 82 -3.07 5.21 11.80
C SER A 82 -1.79 5.60 11.06
N LYS A 83 -0.68 5.77 11.78
CA LYS A 83 0.64 6.03 11.18
C LYS A 83 1.11 4.87 10.29
N TYR A 84 0.97 3.63 10.75
CA TYR A 84 1.35 2.42 10.01
C TYR A 84 0.60 2.32 8.66
N TYR A 85 -0.73 2.43 8.68
CA TYR A 85 -1.52 2.32 7.45
C TYR A 85 -1.43 3.57 6.57
N THR A 86 -1.07 4.74 7.13
CA THR A 86 -0.72 5.92 6.32
C THR A 86 0.54 5.63 5.50
N GLN A 87 1.58 5.05 6.11
CA GLN A 87 2.79 4.64 5.39
C GLN A 87 2.46 3.59 4.31
N ALA A 88 1.61 2.60 4.64
CA ALA A 88 1.13 1.61 3.68
C ALA A 88 0.46 2.26 2.46
N ARG A 89 -0.45 3.21 2.70
CA ARG A 89 -1.14 3.99 1.66
C ARG A 89 -0.17 4.79 0.80
N ASP A 90 0.84 5.43 1.40
CA ASP A 90 1.78 6.26 0.68
C ASP A 90 2.71 5.42 -0.23
N VAL A 91 3.13 4.25 0.23
CA VAL A 91 3.90 3.30 -0.62
C VAL A 91 3.03 2.81 -1.78
N ALA A 92 1.76 2.43 -1.52
CA ALA A 92 0.82 2.04 -2.57
C ALA A 92 0.55 3.16 -3.58
N ALA A 93 0.45 4.41 -3.11
CA ALA A 93 0.20 5.58 -3.96
C ALA A 93 1.37 5.82 -4.91
N LEU A 94 2.61 5.78 -4.41
CA LEU A 94 3.79 5.91 -5.26
C LEU A 94 3.89 4.77 -6.29
N ALA A 95 3.51 3.54 -5.90
CA ALA A 95 3.42 2.42 -6.84
C ALA A 95 2.40 2.69 -7.96
N ALA A 96 1.23 3.23 -7.63
CA ALA A 96 0.20 3.58 -8.62
C ALA A 96 0.66 4.71 -9.55
N GLU A 97 1.39 5.70 -9.03
CA GLU A 97 1.98 6.76 -9.86
C GLU A 97 2.99 6.19 -10.87
N ILE A 98 3.83 5.24 -10.45
CA ILE A 98 4.81 4.59 -11.34
C ILE A 98 4.08 3.82 -12.45
N GLU A 99 3.02 3.09 -12.15
CA GLU A 99 2.20 2.40 -13.15
C GLU A 99 1.56 3.38 -14.14
N ALA A 100 1.00 4.49 -13.64
CA ALA A 100 0.43 5.53 -14.50
C ALA A 100 1.48 6.22 -15.39
N MET A 101 2.76 6.20 -15.00
CA MET A 101 3.87 6.68 -15.83
C MET A 101 4.34 5.66 -16.86
N ARG A 102 4.15 4.35 -16.61
CA ARG A 102 4.49 3.27 -17.55
C ARG A 102 3.47 3.13 -18.68
N ASP A 103 2.23 3.57 -18.47
CA ASP A 103 1.15 3.59 -19.47
C ASP A 103 1.24 4.74 -20.48
N LYS A 104 2.11 5.72 -20.25
CA LYS A 104 2.30 6.89 -21.10
C LYS A 104 3.52 6.73 -21.99
#